data_AF-A0A9R1W118-F1
#
_entry.id   AF-A0A9R1W118-F1
#
_cell.length_a   1.000
_cell.length_b   1.000
_cell.length_c   1.000
_cell.angle_alpha   90.00
_cell.angle_beta   90.00
_cell.angle_gamma   90.00
#
_symmetry.space_group_name_H-M   'P 1'
#
loop_
_entity.id
_entity.type
_entity.pdbx_description
1 polymer ?
#
loop_
_entity_poly.entity_id
_entity_poly.type
_entity_poly.pdbx_seq_one_letter_code
_entity_poly.pdbx_strand_id
1 'polypeptide(L)'
;MKTTLSTLLLTVLFLAGILIPEPVVSQNNGVNRVNIVTYDFFYGIMAKSPNNCRGRSFYTRVAFLRAIRDYPDFARSGSLDDSKRELAAFFAHVTHETGHFCYVEEINGRSKNYCDRSNSEYPCAPNKGYYGRGPIQISWNYNYGAAGRSLGSDLLGNPDIVANDPMISFKTA
;
A
#
# COMPACT_ATOMS: atom_id res chain seq x y z
N MET A 1 4.94 -40.09 35.08
CA MET A 1 3.55 -40.41 35.51
C MET A 1 2.81 -39.11 35.77
N LYS A 2 1.56 -39.02 35.30
CA LYS A 2 0.65 -37.84 35.13
C LYS A 2 0.73 -37.22 33.72
N THR A 3 0.24 -37.92 32.69
CA THR A 3 -1.15 -38.01 32.17
C THR A 3 -1.59 -36.80 31.34
N THR A 4 -1.65 -37.10 30.05
CA THR A 4 -2.25 -36.44 28.89
C THR A 4 -3.76 -36.13 29.07
N LEU A 5 -4.27 -35.32 28.14
CA LEU A 5 -5.64 -35.29 27.60
C LEU A 5 -6.58 -34.18 28.12
N SER A 6 -6.79 -33.16 27.29
CA SER A 6 -8.14 -32.61 27.06
C SER A 6 -8.22 -32.01 25.66
N THR A 7 -8.13 -32.89 24.66
CA THR A 7 -8.65 -32.66 23.32
C THR A 7 -10.05 -33.27 23.31
N LEU A 8 -11.12 -32.50 23.57
CA LEU A 8 -12.45 -32.80 23.01
C LEU A 8 -13.50 -31.73 23.33
N LEU A 9 -14.47 -31.65 22.41
CA LEU A 9 -15.76 -30.97 22.43
C LEU A 9 -15.82 -29.51 21.99
N LEU A 10 -15.89 -29.31 20.67
CA LEU A 10 -16.99 -28.52 20.10
C LEU A 10 -17.79 -29.40 19.13
N THR A 11 -18.51 -30.37 19.68
CA THR A 11 -19.61 -31.04 18.97
C THR A 11 -20.75 -30.04 18.79
N VAL A 12 -20.86 -29.51 17.57
CA VAL A 12 -22.09 -29.37 16.79
C VAL A 12 -23.41 -29.29 17.62
N LEU A 13 -23.90 -28.07 17.86
CA LEU A 13 -25.33 -27.81 18.07
C LEU A 13 -25.95 -27.37 16.73
N PHE A 14 -26.38 -28.34 15.92
CA PHE A 14 -27.36 -28.09 14.85
C PHE A 14 -28.77 -28.17 15.46
N LEU A 15 -29.26 -27.06 16.00
CA LEU A 15 -30.66 -26.93 16.47
C LEU A 15 -31.14 -25.48 16.34
N ALA A 16 -30.98 -24.91 15.15
CA ALA A 16 -31.81 -23.87 14.57
C ALA A 16 -31.31 -23.70 13.14
N GLY A 17 -32.20 -23.63 12.15
CA GLY A 17 -31.87 -23.45 10.73
C GLY A 17 -31.29 -22.07 10.39
N ILE A 18 -30.41 -21.55 11.23
CA ILE A 18 -29.58 -20.39 10.95
C ILE A 18 -28.33 -20.96 10.28
N LEU A 19 -28.33 -20.93 8.94
CA LEU A 19 -27.10 -21.03 8.16
C LEU A 19 -26.25 -19.82 8.59
N ILE A 20 -25.42 -19.96 9.62
CA ILE A 20 -24.37 -18.98 9.89
C ILE A 20 -23.46 -19.11 8.66
N PRO A 21 -23.39 -18.10 7.76
CA PRO A 21 -22.40 -18.16 6.70
C PRO A 21 -21.06 -18.32 7.40
N GLU A 22 -20.34 -19.39 7.05
CA GLU A 22 -18.95 -19.49 7.50
C GLU A 22 -18.27 -18.17 7.14
N PRO A 23 -17.40 -17.63 8.03
CA PRO A 23 -16.60 -16.48 7.64
C PRO A 23 -15.90 -16.88 6.35
N VAL A 24 -16.24 -16.20 5.24
CA VAL A 24 -15.58 -16.41 3.96
C VAL A 24 -14.16 -15.93 4.19
N VAL A 25 -13.30 -16.86 4.63
CA VAL A 25 -11.86 -16.64 4.64
C VAL A 25 -11.51 -16.50 3.18
N SER A 26 -11.39 -15.25 2.72
CA SER A 26 -10.88 -14.93 1.39
C SER A 26 -9.51 -15.56 1.30
N GLN A 27 -9.44 -16.75 0.69
CA GLN A 27 -8.19 -17.48 0.61
C GLN A 27 -7.29 -16.79 -0.40
N ASN A 28 -6.00 -16.70 -0.05
CA ASN A 28 -4.98 -16.24 -0.97
C ASN A 28 -4.96 -17.17 -2.20
N ASN A 29 -5.28 -16.63 -3.37
CA ASN A 29 -5.46 -17.41 -4.60
C ASN A 29 -4.15 -17.75 -5.32
N GLY A 30 -2.99 -17.37 -4.74
CA GLY A 30 -1.68 -17.70 -5.27
C GLY A 30 -1.33 -17.05 -6.61
N VAL A 31 -2.13 -16.08 -7.08
CA VAL A 31 -1.93 -15.50 -8.42
C VAL A 31 -0.55 -14.86 -8.57
N ASN A 32 0.07 -15.10 -9.73
CA ASN A 32 1.32 -14.45 -10.09
C ASN A 32 1.06 -13.03 -10.61
N ARG A 33 1.13 -12.06 -9.70
CA ARG A 33 0.94 -10.62 -9.99
C ARG A 33 1.92 -10.08 -11.06
N VAL A 34 3.06 -10.74 -11.28
CA VAL A 34 4.02 -10.39 -12.36
C VAL A 34 3.36 -10.55 -13.73
N ASN A 35 2.46 -11.52 -13.89
CA ASN A 35 1.78 -11.80 -15.15
C ASN A 35 0.57 -10.88 -15.38
N ILE A 36 0.03 -10.25 -14.33
CA ILE A 36 -1.06 -9.27 -14.45
C ILE A 36 -0.48 -7.88 -14.73
N VAL A 37 0.46 -7.43 -13.90
CA VAL A 37 1.13 -6.15 -14.08
C VAL A 37 2.28 -6.36 -15.04
N THR A 38 2.00 -6.42 -16.33
CA THR A 38 3.01 -6.57 -17.39
C THR A 38 3.85 -5.30 -17.56
N TYR A 39 4.93 -5.39 -18.35
CA TYR A 39 5.69 -4.21 -18.76
C TYR A 39 4.79 -3.24 -19.53
N ASP A 40 4.05 -3.74 -20.52
CA ASP A 40 3.17 -2.91 -21.36
C ASP A 40 2.07 -2.24 -20.57
N PHE A 41 1.49 -2.92 -19.57
CA PHE A 41 0.50 -2.32 -18.69
C PHE A 41 1.11 -1.17 -17.87
N PHE A 42 2.20 -1.43 -17.14
CA PHE A 42 2.79 -0.45 -16.23
C PHE A 42 3.33 0.78 -17.00
N TYR A 43 4.12 0.54 -18.05
CA TYR A 43 4.69 1.62 -18.84
C TYR A 43 3.68 2.24 -19.82
N GLY A 44 2.58 1.55 -20.14
CA GLY A 44 1.45 2.10 -20.88
C GLY A 44 0.70 3.19 -20.11
N ILE A 45 0.58 3.08 -18.79
CA ILE A 45 0.11 4.17 -17.92
C ILE A 45 1.08 5.34 -18.00
N MET A 46 2.37 5.08 -17.75
CA MET A 46 3.41 6.11 -17.74
C MET A 46 3.53 6.85 -19.08
N ALA A 47 3.32 6.16 -20.21
CA ALA A 47 3.38 6.75 -21.54
C ALA A 47 2.36 7.89 -21.77
N LYS A 48 1.34 8.03 -20.91
CA LYS A 48 0.39 9.15 -20.94
C LYS A 48 0.90 10.42 -20.25
N SER A 49 1.98 10.34 -19.48
CA SER A 49 2.61 11.52 -18.84
C SER A 49 3.61 12.22 -19.78
N PRO A 50 3.80 13.55 -19.64
CA PRO A 50 4.85 14.28 -20.35
C PRO A 50 6.26 13.69 -20.15
N ASN A 51 7.08 13.71 -21.20
CA ASN A 51 8.40 13.06 -21.19
C ASN A 51 9.40 13.64 -20.16
N ASN A 52 9.20 14.88 -19.71
CA ASN A 52 10.07 15.57 -18.76
C ASN A 52 9.66 15.37 -17.29
N CYS A 53 8.63 14.56 -17.01
CA CYS A 53 8.20 14.29 -15.64
C CYS A 53 9.26 13.52 -14.83
N ARG A 54 9.60 14.02 -13.64
CA ARG A 54 10.52 13.36 -12.70
C ARG A 54 10.11 11.92 -12.39
N GLY A 55 8.81 11.65 -12.25
CA GLY A 55 8.31 10.33 -11.88
C GLY A 55 8.63 9.22 -12.90
N ARG A 56 8.93 9.57 -14.15
CA ARG A 56 9.27 8.59 -15.21
C ARG A 56 10.58 7.85 -14.97
N SER A 57 11.57 8.49 -14.32
CA SER A 57 12.83 7.85 -13.92
C SER A 57 12.79 7.28 -12.50
N PHE A 58 11.74 7.57 -11.75
CA PHE A 58 11.59 7.17 -10.35
C PHE A 58 10.72 5.91 -10.19
N TYR A 59 9.49 5.94 -10.71
CA TYR A 59 8.55 4.83 -10.58
C TYR A 59 8.90 3.71 -11.56
N THR A 60 9.25 2.54 -11.05
CA THR A 60 9.56 1.38 -11.90
C THR A 60 8.67 0.21 -11.55
N ARG A 61 8.33 -0.59 -12.57
CA ARG A 61 7.63 -1.87 -12.39
C ARG A 61 8.37 -2.79 -11.40
N VAL A 62 9.70 -2.76 -11.43
CA VAL A 62 10.55 -3.56 -10.51
C VAL A 62 10.37 -3.09 -9.07
N ALA A 63 10.35 -1.78 -8.80
CA ALA A 63 10.11 -1.25 -7.46
C ALA A 63 8.72 -1.64 -6.95
N PHE A 64 7.68 -1.51 -7.77
CA PHE A 64 6.32 -1.98 -7.44
C PHE A 64 6.30 -3.47 -7.10
N LEU A 65 6.85 -4.32 -7.98
CA LEU A 65 6.86 -5.77 -7.77
C LEU A 65 7.71 -6.21 -6.57
N ARG A 66 8.73 -5.44 -6.20
CA ARG A 66 9.50 -5.66 -4.96
C ARG A 66 8.71 -5.23 -3.72
N ALA A 67 8.05 -4.07 -3.76
CA ALA A 67 7.24 -3.57 -2.66
C ALA A 67 6.12 -4.54 -2.29
N ILE A 68 5.33 -5.01 -3.26
CA ILE A 68 4.19 -5.90 -2.99
C ILE A 68 4.59 -7.29 -2.48
N ARG A 69 5.88 -7.67 -2.49
CA ARG A 69 6.33 -8.93 -1.87
C ARG A 69 6.09 -8.94 -0.36
N ASP A 70 6.13 -7.77 0.27
CA ASP A 70 5.92 -7.61 1.70
C ASP A 70 4.42 -7.51 2.05
N TYR A 71 3.55 -7.49 1.04
CA TYR A 71 2.09 -7.48 1.14
C TYR A 71 1.54 -8.73 0.44
N PRO A 72 1.62 -9.92 1.06
CA PRO A 72 1.35 -11.20 0.39
C PRO A 72 -0.10 -11.35 -0.08
N ASP A 73 -1.04 -10.65 0.57
CA ASP A 73 -2.49 -10.73 0.30
C ASP A 73 -3.01 -9.66 -0.67
N PHE A 74 -2.26 -8.57 -0.85
CA PHE A 74 -2.60 -7.52 -1.81
C PHE A 74 -2.74 -8.11 -3.21
N ALA A 75 -3.89 -7.92 -3.85
CA ALA A 75 -4.21 -8.50 -5.16
C ALA A 75 -4.05 -10.03 -5.23
N ARG A 76 -4.36 -10.72 -4.12
CA ARG A 76 -4.43 -12.18 -4.05
C ARG A 76 -5.65 -12.70 -3.30
N SER A 77 -6.57 -11.82 -2.91
CA SER A 77 -7.83 -12.20 -2.27
C SER A 77 -8.88 -12.58 -3.31
N GLY A 78 -9.63 -13.66 -3.07
CA GLY A 78 -10.77 -14.07 -3.90
C GLY A 78 -10.40 -14.65 -5.26
N SER A 79 -11.17 -14.34 -6.29
CA SER A 79 -10.94 -14.87 -7.65
C SER A 79 -9.80 -14.17 -8.38
N LEU A 80 -9.37 -14.73 -9.52
CA LEU A 80 -8.44 -14.05 -10.44
C LEU A 80 -8.98 -12.67 -10.87
N ASP A 81 -10.28 -12.55 -11.08
CA ASP A 81 -10.89 -11.29 -11.47
C ASP A 81 -10.93 -10.29 -10.32
N ASP A 82 -11.05 -10.74 -9.06
CA ASP A 82 -10.88 -9.87 -7.89
C ASP A 82 -9.47 -9.31 -7.82
N SER A 83 -8.45 -10.14 -8.05
CA SER A 83 -7.06 -9.69 -8.09
C SER A 83 -6.80 -8.66 -9.21
N LYS A 84 -7.39 -8.86 -10.39
CA LYS A 84 -7.33 -7.88 -11.49
C LYS A 84 -8.05 -6.58 -11.12
N ARG A 85 -9.22 -6.65 -10.48
CA ARG A 85 -9.99 -5.49 -10.02
C ARG A 85 -9.23 -4.69 -8.97
N GLU A 86 -8.62 -5.34 -7.99
CA GLU A 86 -7.84 -4.69 -6.94
C GLU A 86 -6.62 -3.97 -7.53
N LEU A 87 -5.87 -4.63 -8.43
CA LEU A 87 -4.76 -3.98 -9.16
C LEU A 87 -5.25 -2.82 -10.01
N ALA A 88 -6.34 -2.99 -10.76
CA ALA A 88 -6.90 -1.92 -11.58
C ALA A 88 -7.31 -0.70 -10.72
N ALA A 89 -7.94 -0.93 -9.56
CA ALA A 89 -8.32 0.13 -8.63
C ALA A 89 -7.09 0.84 -8.04
N PHE A 90 -6.09 0.09 -7.59
CA PHE A 90 -4.83 0.65 -7.11
C PHE A 90 -4.17 1.53 -8.17
N PHE A 91 -3.97 1.02 -9.38
CA PHE A 91 -3.33 1.78 -10.45
C PHE A 91 -4.20 2.94 -10.96
N ALA A 92 -5.54 2.86 -10.86
CA ALA A 92 -6.42 3.99 -11.16
C ALA A 92 -6.20 5.15 -10.20
N HIS A 93 -6.16 4.89 -8.89
CA HIS A 93 -5.85 5.93 -7.89
C HIS A 93 -4.43 6.45 -8.04
N VAL A 94 -3.43 5.58 -8.22
CA VAL A 94 -2.06 6.01 -8.47
C VAL A 94 -1.97 6.90 -9.71
N THR A 95 -2.69 6.56 -10.78
CA THR A 95 -2.74 7.36 -12.00
C THR A 95 -3.32 8.75 -11.74
N HIS A 96 -4.40 8.83 -10.95
CA HIS A 96 -5.04 10.08 -10.58
C HIS A 96 -4.10 10.96 -9.75
N GLU A 97 -3.57 10.43 -8.64
CA GLU A 97 -2.78 11.16 -7.66
C GLU A 97 -1.44 11.65 -8.21
N THR A 98 -0.82 10.88 -9.12
CA THR A 98 0.51 11.20 -9.66
C THR A 98 0.48 11.82 -11.04
N GLY A 99 -0.70 11.93 -11.66
CA GLY A 99 -0.82 12.34 -13.07
C GLY A 99 -0.08 11.36 -14.00
N HIS A 100 -0.48 10.08 -13.98
CA HIS A 100 0.13 9.01 -14.77
C HIS A 100 1.63 8.80 -14.49
N PHE A 101 2.01 8.71 -13.21
CA PHE A 101 3.40 8.61 -12.76
C PHE A 101 4.26 9.86 -13.07
N CYS A 102 3.65 11.04 -13.24
CA CYS A 102 4.41 12.25 -13.47
C CYS A 102 5.08 12.80 -12.20
N TYR A 103 4.28 12.91 -11.13
CA TYR A 103 4.66 13.58 -9.89
C TYR A 103 5.07 12.59 -8.80
N VAL A 104 6.21 12.85 -8.17
CA VAL A 104 6.70 12.12 -7.00
C VAL A 104 6.34 12.85 -5.71
N GLU A 105 6.40 14.17 -5.75
CA GLU A 105 6.03 15.06 -4.67
C GLU A 105 4.84 15.91 -5.13
N GLU A 106 4.01 16.31 -4.18
CA GLU A 106 2.94 17.27 -4.38
C GLU A 106 3.48 18.56 -5.02
N ILE A 107 2.74 19.13 -5.98
CA ILE A 107 3.09 20.40 -6.60
C ILE A 107 3.08 21.50 -5.53
N ASN A 108 4.21 22.19 -5.39
CA ASN A 108 4.48 23.16 -4.32
C ASN A 108 4.39 22.58 -2.90
N GLY A 109 4.51 21.25 -2.72
CA GLY A 109 4.38 20.60 -1.41
C GLY A 109 5.34 21.14 -0.36
N ARG A 110 6.57 21.53 -0.74
CA ARG A 110 7.58 22.09 0.18
C ARG A 110 7.15 23.39 0.88
N SER A 111 6.16 24.12 0.36
CA SER A 111 5.60 25.29 1.06
C SER A 111 4.46 24.93 2.04
N LYS A 112 4.07 23.66 2.10
CA LYS A 112 2.97 23.14 2.92
C LYS A 112 3.50 22.16 3.98
N ASN A 113 3.13 22.40 5.24
CA ASN A 113 3.67 21.59 6.34
C ASN A 113 2.89 20.28 6.57
N TYR A 114 1.56 20.26 6.42
CA TYR A 114 0.72 19.09 6.73
C TYR A 114 1.02 18.50 8.11
N CYS A 115 1.21 19.38 9.10
CA CYS A 115 1.49 19.02 10.47
C CYS A 115 0.25 19.28 11.31
N ASP A 116 -0.41 18.21 11.76
CA ASP A 116 -1.38 18.28 12.82
C ASP A 116 -0.66 18.26 14.17
N ARG A 117 -0.56 19.45 14.79
CA ARG A 117 0.09 19.66 16.09
C ARG A 117 -0.70 19.10 17.27
N SER A 118 -1.97 18.74 17.07
CA SER A 118 -2.79 18.12 18.11
C SER A 118 -2.51 16.62 18.28
N ASN A 119 -1.87 15.99 17.28
CA ASN A 119 -1.52 14.58 17.32
C ASN A 119 -0.28 14.34 18.18
N SER A 120 -0.48 13.78 19.38
CA SER A 120 0.60 13.45 20.31
C SER A 120 1.28 12.11 20.05
N GLU A 121 0.64 11.21 19.29
CA GLU A 121 1.23 9.90 18.94
C GLU A 121 2.34 10.04 17.90
N TYR A 122 2.16 10.93 16.93
CA TYR A 122 3.10 11.20 15.84
C TYR A 122 3.42 12.69 15.77
N PRO A 123 4.21 13.21 16.73
CA PRO A 123 4.54 14.63 16.79
C PRO A 123 5.35 15.05 15.56
N CYS A 124 5.07 16.24 15.04
CA CYS A 124 5.78 16.76 13.88
C CYS A 124 7.27 16.98 14.20
N ALA A 125 8.15 16.39 13.40
CA ALA A 125 9.58 16.61 13.49
C ALA A 125 9.94 18.05 13.10
N PRO A 126 10.90 18.69 13.80
CA PRO A 126 11.36 20.03 13.46
C PRO A 126 11.84 20.14 12.01
N ASN A 127 11.45 21.22 11.33
CA ASN A 127 11.84 21.52 9.94
C ASN A 127 11.46 20.43 8.91
N LYS A 128 10.45 19.61 9.20
CA LYS A 128 9.89 18.63 8.26
C LYS A 128 8.49 19.03 7.81
N GLY A 129 8.15 18.65 6.58
CA GLY A 129 6.83 18.80 5.99
C GLY A 129 6.32 17.46 5.47
N TYR A 130 5.05 17.18 5.73
CA TYR A 130 4.35 15.93 5.44
C TYR A 130 3.38 16.07 4.28
N TYR A 131 3.74 16.88 3.28
CA TYR A 131 3.00 17.01 2.03
C TYR A 131 3.00 15.70 1.22
N GLY A 132 2.17 15.64 0.18
CA GLY A 132 1.99 14.44 -0.62
C GLY A 132 3.28 13.93 -1.24
N ARG A 133 3.59 12.64 -1.03
CA ARG A 133 4.68 11.94 -1.72
C ARG A 133 4.25 10.55 -2.19
N GLY A 134 4.87 10.07 -3.26
CA GLY A 134 4.68 8.72 -3.76
C GLY A 134 3.35 8.45 -4.46
N PRO A 135 3.03 7.17 -4.73
CA PRO A 135 1.94 6.76 -5.62
C PRO A 135 0.54 7.18 -5.16
N ILE A 136 0.30 7.21 -3.84
CA ILE A 136 -0.99 7.63 -3.26
C ILE A 136 -0.92 9.01 -2.59
N GLN A 137 0.18 9.75 -2.82
CA GLN A 137 0.42 11.06 -2.20
C GLN A 137 0.22 11.05 -0.68
N ILE A 138 0.85 10.10 0.02
CA ILE A 138 0.77 9.99 1.48
C ILE A 138 1.10 11.35 2.12
N SER A 139 0.19 11.81 2.97
CA SER A 139 0.18 13.16 3.53
C SER A 139 -0.13 13.10 5.02
N TRP A 140 0.30 14.11 5.77
CA TRP A 140 0.13 14.28 7.22
C TRP A 140 1.06 13.45 8.13
N ASN A 141 1.52 14.08 9.21
CA ASN A 141 2.42 13.49 10.21
C ASN A 141 1.94 12.13 10.75
N TYR A 142 0.64 11.99 11.01
CA TYR A 142 0.10 10.73 11.53
C TYR A 142 0.15 9.57 10.53
N ASN A 143 -0.03 9.84 9.23
CA ASN A 143 0.10 8.80 8.20
C ASN A 143 1.57 8.43 7.98
N TYR A 144 2.47 9.41 7.89
CA TYR A 144 3.91 9.15 7.80
C TYR A 144 4.41 8.37 9.02
N GLY A 145 3.97 8.76 10.22
CA GLY A 145 4.33 8.06 11.46
C GLY A 145 3.82 6.62 11.49
N ALA A 146 2.55 6.39 11.16
CA ALA A 146 1.97 5.04 11.12
C ALA A 146 2.62 4.16 10.04
N ALA A 147 2.81 4.71 8.83
CA ALA A 147 3.49 4.01 7.75
C ALA A 147 4.95 3.69 8.13
N GLY A 148 5.68 4.64 8.71
CA GLY A 148 7.05 4.44 9.14
C GLY A 148 7.18 3.34 10.21
N ARG A 149 6.26 3.32 11.18
CA ARG A 149 6.17 2.25 12.18
C ARG A 149 5.96 0.88 11.54
N SER A 150 5.01 0.79 10.59
CA SER A 150 4.71 -0.46 9.86
C SER A 150 5.92 -0.95 9.04
N LEU A 151 6.64 -0.03 8.42
CA LEU A 151 7.77 -0.31 7.53
C LEU A 151 9.11 -0.49 8.25
N GLY A 152 9.19 -0.18 9.55
CA GLY A 152 10.46 -0.11 10.28
C GLY A 152 11.39 0.98 9.74
N SER A 153 10.82 2.10 9.24
CA SER A 153 11.56 3.22 8.65
C SER A 153 11.14 4.53 9.33
N ASP A 154 12.09 5.42 9.62
CA ASP A 154 11.79 6.72 10.23
C ASP A 154 11.23 7.71 9.19
N LEU A 155 9.96 7.52 8.83
CA LEU A 155 9.26 8.43 7.91
C LEU A 155 8.80 9.72 8.58
N LEU A 156 8.73 9.77 9.91
CA LEU A 156 8.34 10.97 10.65
C LEU A 156 9.49 11.97 10.73
N GLY A 157 10.72 11.51 10.99
CA GLY A 157 11.95 12.28 10.98
C GLY A 157 12.60 12.43 9.59
N ASN A 158 12.33 11.50 8.67
CA ASN A 158 12.85 11.53 7.29
C ASN A 158 11.75 11.29 6.23
N PRO A 159 10.73 12.16 6.12
CA PRO A 159 9.64 11.98 5.15
C PRO A 159 10.09 12.02 3.69
N ASP A 160 11.23 12.66 3.38
CA ASP A 160 11.77 12.76 2.03
C ASP A 160 12.19 11.43 1.43
N ILE A 161 12.39 10.38 2.25
CA ILE A 161 12.73 9.04 1.74
C ILE A 161 11.63 8.48 0.84
N VAL A 162 10.35 8.84 1.07
CA VAL A 162 9.22 8.44 0.22
C VAL A 162 9.36 8.98 -1.21
N ALA A 163 10.07 10.09 -1.41
CA ALA A 163 10.33 10.70 -2.71
C ALA A 163 11.70 10.35 -3.31
N ASN A 164 12.51 9.57 -2.61
CA ASN A 164 13.89 9.23 -3.00
C ASN A 164 14.15 7.72 -3.11
N ASP A 165 13.37 6.88 -2.41
CA ASP A 165 13.39 5.42 -2.56
C ASP A 165 12.08 4.94 -3.19
N PRO A 166 12.08 4.47 -4.44
CA PRO A 166 10.86 4.05 -5.12
C PRO A 166 10.22 2.80 -4.51
N MET A 167 10.98 1.95 -3.82
CA MET A 167 10.43 0.80 -3.11
C MET A 167 9.67 1.27 -1.86
N ILE A 168 10.26 2.15 -1.03
CA ILE A 168 9.54 2.74 0.11
C ILE A 168 8.33 3.53 -0.38
N SER A 169 8.46 4.28 -1.48
CA SER A 169 7.36 4.99 -2.11
C SER A 169 6.16 4.08 -2.41
N PHE A 170 6.38 2.94 -3.06
CA PHE A 170 5.31 1.97 -3.31
C PHE A 170 4.80 1.29 -2.03
N LYS A 171 5.63 1.06 -1.02
CA LYS A 171 5.18 0.47 0.25
C LYS A 171 4.31 1.43 1.09
N THR A 172 4.41 2.73 0.85
CA THR A 172 3.52 3.72 1.49
C THR A 172 2.16 3.84 0.81
N ALA A 173 1.94 3.16 -0.30
CA ALA A 173 0.69 3.13 -1.06
C ALA A 173 0.02 1.75 -0.96
#